data_AF-A0A6M3M9M1-F1
#
_entry.id   AF-A0A6M3M9M1-F1
#
_cell.length_a   1.000
_cell.length_b   1.000
_cell.length_c   1.000
_cell.angle_alpha   90.00
_cell.angle_beta   90.00
_cell.angle_gamma   90.00
#
_symmetry.space_group_name_H-M   'P 1'
#
loop_
_entity.id
_entity.type
_entity.pdbx_description
1 polymer ?
#
loop_
_entity_poly.entity_id
_entity_poly.type
_entity_poly.pdbx_seq_one_letter_code
_entity_poly.pdbx_strand_id
1 'polypeptide(L)'
;MQFTIKCVKDFLARQGFVYTVRGYKMRDDEIFVKGLGKHKRIFVKEITDKKELDQFVTCSGFNNTENWWSTILMFCGNHQKWLYLVEEAK
;
A
#
# COMPACT_ATOMS: atom_id res chain seq x y z
N MET A 1 0.44 3.22 4.78
CA MET A 1 1.83 3.35 4.32
C MET A 1 1.96 4.57 3.46
N GLN A 2 2.78 5.50 3.88
CA GLN A 2 3.00 6.72 3.13
C GLN A 2 3.87 6.43 1.90
N PHE A 3 3.67 7.17 0.80
CA PHE A 3 4.55 7.13 -0.37
C PHE A 3 5.90 7.86 -0.14
N THR A 4 6.19 8.19 1.13
CA THR A 4 7.53 8.58 1.60
C THR A 4 8.45 7.36 1.74
N ILE A 5 7.90 6.14 1.81
CA ILE A 5 8.69 4.90 1.76
C ILE A 5 9.21 4.70 0.33
N LYS A 6 10.53 4.86 0.16
CA LYS A 6 11.18 4.86 -1.16
C LYS A 6 10.85 3.62 -1.98
N CYS A 7 10.94 2.40 -1.40
CA CYS A 7 10.69 1.17 -2.16
C CYS A 7 9.26 1.06 -2.70
N VAL A 8 8.26 1.53 -1.94
CA VAL A 8 6.85 1.56 -2.37
C VAL A 8 6.67 2.53 -3.53
N LYS A 9 7.24 3.73 -3.42
CA LYS A 9 7.17 4.76 -4.46
C LYS A 9 7.90 4.36 -5.73
N ASP A 10 9.12 3.83 -5.61
CA ASP A 10 9.92 3.37 -6.73
C ASP A 10 9.28 2.14 -7.41
N PHE A 11 8.56 1.31 -6.66
CA PHE A 11 7.77 0.21 -7.23
C PHE A 11 6.59 0.75 -8.04
N LEU A 12 5.79 1.65 -7.46
CA LEU A 12 4.66 2.27 -8.15
C LEU A 12 5.11 2.95 -9.46
N ALA A 13 6.20 3.72 -9.41
CA ALA A 13 6.75 4.41 -10.59
C ALA A 13 7.19 3.45 -11.72
N ARG A 14 7.62 2.22 -11.38
CA ARG A 14 8.10 1.24 -12.35
C ARG A 14 7.01 0.34 -12.90
N GLN A 15 6.03 -0.02 -12.08
CA GLN A 15 5.00 -1.00 -12.41
C GLN A 15 3.65 -0.36 -12.77
N GLY A 16 3.45 0.92 -12.45
CA GLY A 16 2.17 1.63 -12.63
C GLY A 16 1.13 1.27 -11.56
N PHE A 17 1.43 0.32 -10.66
CA PHE A 17 0.58 -0.02 -9.53
C PHE A 17 1.37 -0.52 -8.31
N VAL A 18 0.76 -0.48 -7.13
CA VAL A 18 1.31 -1.04 -5.88
C VAL A 18 0.20 -1.33 -4.86
N TYR A 19 0.35 -2.42 -4.10
CA TYR A 19 -0.51 -2.68 -2.94
C TYR A 19 0.00 -1.96 -1.70
N THR A 20 -0.89 -1.25 -1.00
CA THR A 20 -0.55 -0.56 0.25
C THR A 20 -1.62 -0.77 1.31
N VAL A 21 -1.20 -0.78 2.57
CA VAL A 21 -2.09 -0.89 3.74
C VAL A 21 -2.23 0.46 4.44
N ARG A 22 -3.41 0.78 4.98
CA ARG A 22 -3.68 1.95 5.84
C ARG A 22 -4.27 1.52 7.18
N GLY A 23 -4.04 2.32 8.21
CA GLY A 23 -4.60 2.12 9.55
C GLY A 23 -6.09 2.49 9.68
N TYR A 24 -6.74 2.92 8.59
CA TYR A 24 -8.14 3.34 8.58
C TYR A 24 -8.73 3.20 7.18
N LYS A 25 -10.06 3.14 7.11
CA LYS A 25 -10.79 3.07 5.84
C LYS A 25 -10.75 4.45 5.15
N MET A 26 -10.14 4.52 3.97
CA MET A 26 -10.07 5.72 3.16
C MET A 26 -11.41 5.91 2.44
N ARG A 27 -11.84 7.18 2.28
CA ARG A 27 -13.09 7.54 1.59
C ARG A 27 -12.85 8.02 0.15
N ASP A 28 -11.72 8.67 -0.09
CA ASP A 28 -11.39 9.20 -1.41
C ASP A 28 -10.64 8.18 -2.24
N ASP A 29 -11.04 8.01 -3.50
CA ASP A 29 -10.40 7.09 -4.42
C ASP A 29 -9.29 7.77 -5.22
N GLU A 30 -9.35 9.08 -5.43
CA GLU A 30 -8.29 9.83 -6.10
C GLU A 30 -7.25 10.33 -5.10
N ILE A 31 -5.98 10.12 -5.41
CA ILE A 31 -4.85 10.58 -4.62
C ILE A 31 -3.79 11.23 -5.49
N PHE A 32 -3.05 12.17 -4.92
CA PHE A 32 -1.87 12.76 -5.56
C PHE A 32 -0.61 12.23 -4.90
N VAL A 33 0.23 11.53 -5.66
CA VAL A 33 1.52 11.03 -5.19
C VAL A 33 2.60 12.02 -5.59
N LYS A 34 3.26 12.64 -4.59
CA LYS A 34 4.30 13.65 -4.84
C LYS A 34 5.39 13.10 -5.78
N GLY A 35 5.53 13.70 -6.95
CA GLY A 35 6.51 13.32 -7.97
C GLY A 35 6.09 12.20 -8.92
N LEU A 36 4.90 11.60 -8.75
CA LEU A 36 4.30 10.67 -9.72
C LEU A 36 2.95 11.16 -10.27
N GLY A 37 2.32 12.16 -9.64
CA GLY A 37 1.08 12.75 -10.13
C GLY A 37 -0.17 12.06 -9.61
N LYS A 38 -1.24 12.10 -10.40
CA LYS A 38 -2.57 11.58 -10.03
C LYS A 38 -2.63 10.06 -10.12
N HIS A 39 -3.19 9.45 -9.10
CA HIS A 39 -3.39 8.01 -8.98
C HIS A 39 -4.78 7.72 -8.43
N LYS A 40 -5.26 6.51 -8.67
CA LYS A 40 -6.45 5.95 -8.05
C LYS A 40 -6.06 4.97 -6.97
N ARG A 41 -6.89 4.87 -5.95
CA ARG A 41 -6.79 3.98 -4.83
C ARG A 41 -8.09 3.19 -4.74
N ILE A 42 -7.98 1.88 -4.82
CA ILE A 42 -9.10 0.96 -4.83
C ILE A 42 -9.02 0.11 -3.58
N PHE A 43 -10.10 0.11 -2.79
CA PHE A 43 -10.19 -0.77 -1.63
C PHE A 43 -10.24 -2.24 -2.05
N VAL A 44 -9.42 -3.08 -1.42
CA VAL A 44 -9.36 -4.52 -1.72
C VAL A 44 -10.08 -5.30 -0.63
N LYS A 45 -9.56 -5.22 0.60
CA LYS A 45 -10.13 -5.88 1.78
C LYS A 45 -9.51 -5.35 3.08
N GLU A 46 -10.13 -5.67 4.20
CA GLU A 46 -9.46 -5.60 5.50
C GLU A 46 -8.54 -6.80 5.67
N ILE A 47 -7.37 -6.58 6.26
CA ILE A 47 -6.36 -7.58 6.59
C ILE A 47 -6.43 -7.81 8.09
N THR A 48 -6.71 -9.04 8.47
CA THR A 48 -6.82 -9.47 9.87
C THR A 48 -5.61 -10.27 10.32
N ASP A 49 -4.98 -10.98 9.38
CA ASP A 49 -3.79 -11.78 9.62
C ASP A 49 -2.67 -11.44 8.62
N LYS A 50 -1.44 -11.54 9.10
CA LYS A 50 -0.22 -11.30 8.31
C LYS A 50 -0.12 -12.20 7.07
N LYS A 51 -0.52 -13.48 7.17
CA LYS A 51 -0.46 -14.45 6.06
C LYS A 51 -1.30 -14.00 4.87
N GLU A 52 -2.32 -13.18 5.10
CA GLU A 52 -3.13 -12.65 4.01
C GLU A 52 -2.33 -11.74 3.06
N LEU A 53 -1.20 -11.20 3.52
CA LEU A 53 -0.29 -10.36 2.74
C LEU A 53 0.65 -11.15 1.83
N ASP A 54 0.83 -12.46 2.05
CA ASP A 54 1.76 -13.28 1.27
C ASP A 54 1.44 -13.26 -0.23
N GLN A 55 0.16 -13.18 -0.60
CA GLN A 55 -0.27 -13.09 -1.99
C GLN A 55 -0.05 -11.71 -2.63
N PHE A 56 0.21 -10.66 -1.84
CA PHE A 56 0.35 -9.29 -2.32
C PHE A 56 1.77 -8.74 -2.20
N VAL A 57 2.64 -9.43 -1.47
CA VAL A 57 3.98 -8.92 -1.11
C VAL A 57 4.81 -8.58 -2.34
N THR A 58 4.77 -9.41 -3.37
CA THR A 58 5.51 -9.21 -4.63
C THR A 58 5.09 -7.93 -5.36
N CYS A 59 3.92 -7.41 -5.04
CA CYS A 59 3.32 -6.20 -5.62
C CYS A 59 3.27 -5.03 -4.62
N SER A 60 4.00 -5.12 -3.51
CA SER A 60 3.99 -4.09 -2.44
C SER A 60 5.20 -3.14 -2.47
N GLY A 61 6.22 -3.48 -3.26
CA GLY A 61 7.54 -2.86 -3.20
C GLY A 61 8.46 -3.41 -2.09
N PHE A 62 8.01 -4.38 -1.29
CA PHE A 62 8.83 -5.08 -0.31
C PHE A 62 9.25 -6.47 -0.80
N ASN A 63 10.40 -6.94 -0.32
CA ASN A 63 10.96 -8.24 -0.73
C ASN A 63 10.30 -9.43 -0.04
N ASN A 64 9.69 -9.22 1.13
CA ASN A 64 9.07 -10.28 1.92
C ASN A 64 7.99 -9.72 2.88
N THR A 65 7.12 -10.62 3.33
CA THR A 65 5.96 -10.27 4.16
C THR A 65 6.38 -9.76 5.54
N GLU A 66 7.49 -10.26 6.09
CA GLU A 66 8.04 -9.83 7.39
C GLU A 66 8.34 -8.33 7.41
N ASN A 67 9.12 -7.87 6.43
CA ASN A 67 9.53 -6.47 6.30
C ASN A 67 8.32 -5.58 6.04
N TRP A 68 7.39 -6.07 5.21
CA TRP A 68 6.18 -5.33 4.89
C TRP A 68 5.29 -5.18 6.13
N TRP A 69 5.05 -6.27 6.84
CA TRP A 69 4.26 -6.29 8.07
C TRP A 69 4.85 -5.42 9.16
N SER A 70 6.15 -5.50 9.39
CA SER A 70 6.86 -4.66 10.36
C SER A 70 6.68 -3.17 10.02
N THR A 71 6.76 -2.82 8.74
CA THR A 71 6.52 -1.45 8.28
C THR A 71 5.06 -1.04 8.47
N ILE A 72 4.12 -1.94 8.18
CA ILE A 72 2.69 -1.72 8.43
C ILE A 72 2.43 -1.43 9.90
N LEU A 73 3.00 -2.22 10.81
CA LEU A 73 2.87 -2.04 12.26
C LEU A 73 3.47 -0.70 12.71
N MET A 74 4.64 -0.32 12.19
CA MET A 74 5.27 0.97 12.50
C MET A 74 4.36 2.17 12.14
N PHE A 75 3.66 2.12 11.02
CA PHE A 75 2.80 3.22 10.57
C PHE A 75 1.35 3.15 11.03
N CYS A 76 0.82 1.95 11.27
CA CYS A 76 -0.59 1.73 11.55
C CYS A 76 -0.85 1.25 12.98
N GLY A 77 0.19 0.99 13.78
CA GLY A 77 0.08 0.57 15.18
C GLY A 77 -0.93 -0.55 15.40
N ASN A 78 -1.79 -0.38 16.41
CA ASN A 78 -2.86 -1.32 16.75
C ASN A 78 -4.18 -1.06 16.00
N HIS A 79 -4.20 -0.20 14.99
CA HIS A 79 -5.41 0.06 14.21
C HIS A 79 -5.74 -1.09 13.24
N GLN A 80 -6.97 -1.12 12.73
CA GLN A 80 -7.36 -2.02 11.65
C GLN A 80 -6.48 -1.80 10.42
N LYS A 81 -6.26 -2.85 9.63
CA LYS A 81 -5.38 -2.83 8.46
C LYS A 81 -6.20 -2.94 7.20
N TRP A 82 -6.28 -1.87 6.43
CA TRP A 82 -7.08 -1.80 5.21
C TRP A 82 -6.17 -1.87 4.00
N LEU A 83 -6.30 -2.91 3.17
CA LEU A 83 -5.52 -3.09 1.95
C LEU A 83 -6.15 -2.34 0.78
N TYR A 84 -5.30 -1.65 0.02
CA TYR A 84 -5.66 -0.94 -1.19
C TYR A 84 -4.70 -1.29 -2.32
N LEU A 85 -5.24 -1.35 -3.53
CA LEU A 85 -4.48 -1.22 -4.76
C LEU A 85 -4.36 0.26 -5.09
N VAL A 86 -3.17 0.73 -5.44
CA VAL A 86 -2.96 2.08 -5.94
C VAL A 86 -2.39 1.97 -7.34
N GLU A 87 -2.99 2.64 -8.30
CA GLU A 87 -2.61 2.57 -9.72
C GLU A 87 -2.69 3.95 -10.38
N GLU A 88 -1.96 4.13 -11.48
CA GLU A 88 -1.98 5.38 -12.26
C GLU A 88 -3.40 5.71 -12.74
N ALA A 89 -3.81 6.98 -12.57
CA ALA A 89 -5.07 7.44 -13.11
C ALA A 89 -4.92 7.67 -14.62
N LYS A 90 -5.56 6.83 -15.43
CA LYS A 90 -5.75 7.07 -16.87
C LYS A 90 -6.61 8.31 -17.12
#